data_AF-A0A7S0X1V2-F1
#
_entry.id   AF-A0A7S0X1V2-F1
#
_cell.length_a   1.000
_cell.length_b   1.000
_cell.length_c   1.000
_cell.angle_alpha   90.00
_cell.angle_beta   90.00
_cell.angle_gamma   90.00
#
_symmetry.space_group_name_H-M   'P 1'
#
loop_
_entity.id
_entity.type
_entity.pdbx_description
1 polymer ?
#
loop_
_entity_poly.entity_id
_entity_poly.type
_entity_poly.pdbx_seq_one_letter_code
_entity_poly.pdbx_strand_id
1 'polypeptide(L)'
;WRFTLGLVGKPSAGKSTFFNAATEVREGASGAAREAPHPFTTIEPNLGRAFAPVPCPCATAGLRHSCAPAHGAVDVDGVHCRRLPIFIKDVAGLVPGAHAGRGRGNAFLNDLCDADVLVHVVDSSGRSDREGVDQSGGKDDEGHDDDGPVAVTGAEGDPAGDVQWVREEIHIWIFSNVRRKWRAVRKKPERLHDMFTGYHCVRATVDAA
;
A
#
# COMPACT_ATOMS: atom_id res chain seq x y z
N TRP A 1 19.31 -6.73 3.09
CA TRP A 1 18.46 -5.55 2.97
C TRP A 1 17.19 -5.96 2.25
N ARG A 2 16.02 -5.53 2.73
CA ARG A 2 14.70 -5.88 2.19
C ARG A 2 13.95 -4.58 1.95
N PHE A 3 13.85 -4.14 0.70
CA PHE A 3 13.04 -2.96 0.35
C PHE A 3 11.59 -3.38 0.17
N THR A 4 10.69 -2.85 0.99
CA THR A 4 9.29 -3.28 1.09
C THR A 4 8.35 -2.13 0.74
N LEU A 5 7.50 -2.36 -0.26
CA LEU A 5 6.40 -1.49 -0.65
C LEU A 5 5.12 -1.94 0.06
N GLY A 6 4.51 -1.09 0.87
CA GLY A 6 3.22 -1.35 1.51
C GLY A 6 2.08 -0.84 0.63
N LEU A 7 1.21 -1.73 0.15
CA LEU A 7 0.01 -1.33 -0.59
C LEU A 7 -1.04 -0.84 0.41
N VAL A 8 -1.56 0.37 0.17
CA VAL A 8 -2.63 0.97 0.97
C VAL A 8 -3.75 1.46 0.06
N GLY A 9 -4.94 1.65 0.63
CA GLY A 9 -6.14 2.09 -0.10
C GLY A 9 -7.40 1.46 0.48
N LYS A 10 -8.55 1.96 0.04
CA LYS A 10 -9.86 1.44 0.47
C LYS A 10 -10.04 -0.05 0.15
N PRO A 11 -10.93 -0.78 0.83
CA PRO A 11 -11.33 -2.11 0.40
C PRO A 11 -11.76 -2.09 -1.08
N SER A 12 -11.55 -3.20 -1.80
CA SER A 12 -11.93 -3.32 -3.22
C SER A 12 -11.25 -2.38 -4.23
N ALA A 13 -10.32 -1.50 -3.83
CA ALA A 13 -9.55 -0.65 -4.75
C ALA A 13 -8.64 -1.40 -5.75
N GLY A 14 -8.58 -2.74 -5.69
CA GLY A 14 -7.70 -3.56 -6.53
C GLY A 14 -6.31 -3.83 -5.94
N LYS A 15 -6.09 -3.59 -4.64
CA LYS A 15 -4.79 -3.86 -3.95
C LYS A 15 -4.31 -5.30 -4.12
N SER A 16 -5.16 -6.28 -3.80
CA SER A 16 -4.80 -7.70 -3.90
C SER A 16 -4.62 -8.14 -5.35
N THR A 17 -5.39 -7.57 -6.28
CA THR A 17 -5.20 -7.77 -7.73
C THR A 17 -3.83 -7.28 -8.19
N PHE A 18 -3.45 -6.06 -7.79
CA PHE A 18 -2.12 -5.51 -8.09
C PHE A 18 -1.01 -6.35 -7.44
N PHE A 19 -1.19 -6.75 -6.18
CA PHE A 19 -0.25 -7.62 -5.48
C PHE A 19 -0.02 -8.93 -6.23
N ASN A 20 -1.08 -9.62 -6.63
CA ASN A 20 -1.00 -10.90 -7.34
C ASN A 20 -0.35 -10.74 -8.72
N ALA A 21 -0.62 -9.64 -9.42
CA ALA A 21 -0.03 -9.36 -10.73
C ALA A 21 1.46 -8.97 -10.65
N ALA A 22 1.84 -8.21 -9.62
CA ALA A 22 3.20 -7.68 -9.48
C ALA A 22 4.17 -8.67 -8.83
N THR A 23 3.67 -9.66 -8.09
CA THR A 23 4.50 -10.63 -7.36
C THR A 23 4.70 -11.89 -8.18
N GLU A 24 5.93 -12.42 -8.19
CA GLU A 24 6.17 -13.74 -8.79
C GLU A 24 5.51 -14.80 -7.89
N VAL A 25 4.41 -15.38 -8.35
CA VAL A 25 3.87 -16.61 -7.76
C VAL A 25 4.91 -17.69 -8.00
N ARG A 26 5.65 -18.08 -6.96
CA ARG A 26 6.54 -19.23 -7.05
C ARG A 26 5.68 -20.47 -7.28
N GLU A 27 5.59 -20.95 -8.52
CA GLU A 27 5.22 -22.34 -8.77
C GLU A 27 6.16 -23.23 -7.94
N GLY A 28 5.60 -23.91 -6.93
CA GLY A 28 6.33 -24.86 -6.09
C GLY A 28 6.81 -24.40 -4.71
N ALA A 29 6.50 -23.18 -4.26
CA ALA A 29 6.57 -22.85 -2.82
C ALA A 29 5.14 -22.77 -2.29
N SER A 30 4.76 -23.71 -1.43
CA SER A 30 3.45 -23.78 -0.77
C SER A 30 3.05 -22.44 -0.14
N GLY A 31 2.19 -21.70 -0.84
CA GLY A 31 1.73 -20.39 -0.40
C GLY A 31 1.21 -19.55 -1.57
N ALA A 32 0.49 -20.15 -2.51
CA ALA A 32 -0.40 -19.39 -3.37
C ALA A 32 -1.36 -18.63 -2.45
N ALA A 33 -1.44 -17.31 -2.61
CA ALA A 33 -2.37 -16.46 -1.88
C ALA A 33 -3.78 -17.05 -2.02
N ARG A 34 -4.27 -17.67 -0.94
CA ARG A 34 -5.61 -18.23 -0.89
C ARG A 34 -6.57 -17.06 -0.82
N GLU A 35 -7.09 -16.68 -1.97
CA GLU A 35 -8.27 -15.85 -2.11
C GLU A 35 -9.48 -16.68 -1.67
N ALA A 36 -9.84 -16.56 -0.38
CA ALA A 36 -11.13 -17.02 0.13
C ALA A 36 -11.68 -15.90 1.03
N PRO A 37 -12.83 -15.29 0.69
CA PRO A 37 -13.44 -14.27 1.53
C PRO A 37 -14.12 -14.97 2.70
N HIS A 38 -13.46 -15.00 3.86
CA HIS A 38 -14.12 -15.27 5.13
C HIS A 38 -13.92 -14.06 6.06
N PRO A 39 -15.02 -13.43 6.53
CA PRO A 39 -14.92 -12.33 7.46
C PRO A 39 -14.44 -12.87 8.80
N PHE A 40 -13.51 -12.17 9.45
CA PHE A 40 -12.97 -12.45 10.80
C PHE A 40 -11.79 -13.45 10.94
N THR A 41 -10.84 -13.52 10.01
CA THR A 41 -9.53 -14.10 10.33
C THR A 41 -8.42 -13.07 10.34
N THR A 42 -7.59 -13.20 11.36
CA THR A 42 -6.34 -12.47 11.55
C THR A 42 -5.34 -12.92 10.48
N ILE A 43 -5.48 -12.48 9.23
CA ILE A 43 -4.57 -12.83 8.13
C ILE A 43 -3.31 -11.97 8.27
N GLU A 44 -2.14 -12.59 8.43
CA GLU A 44 -0.85 -11.91 8.28
C GLU A 44 -0.80 -11.22 6.90
N PRO A 45 -0.30 -9.98 6.80
CA PRO A 45 -0.26 -9.27 5.53
C PRO A 45 0.47 -10.09 4.46
N ASN A 46 -0.13 -10.20 3.27
CA ASN A 46 0.46 -10.99 2.20
C ASN A 46 1.76 -10.32 1.76
N LEU A 47 2.84 -11.09 1.71
CA LEU A 47 4.17 -10.57 1.50
C LEU A 47 4.83 -11.30 0.33
N GLY A 48 4.88 -10.63 -0.82
CA GLY A 48 5.35 -11.19 -2.08
C GLY A 48 6.68 -10.61 -2.53
N ARG A 49 7.43 -11.39 -3.32
CA ARG A 49 8.64 -10.91 -3.99
C ARG A 49 8.26 -10.42 -5.38
N ALA A 50 8.75 -9.24 -5.74
CA ALA A 50 8.60 -8.63 -7.04
C ALA A 50 9.97 -8.14 -7.55
N PHE A 51 10.00 -7.60 -8.76
CA PHE A 51 11.23 -7.08 -9.36
C PHE A 51 11.01 -5.72 -9.99
N ALA A 52 11.88 -4.77 -9.65
CA ALA A 52 11.96 -3.49 -10.33
C ALA A 52 12.99 -3.58 -11.46
N PRO A 53 12.64 -3.24 -12.71
CA PRO A 53 13.61 -3.11 -13.79
C PRO A 53 14.45 -1.85 -13.55
N VAL A 54 15.77 -2.02 -13.43
CA VAL A 54 16.73 -0.91 -13.29
C VAL A 54 17.67 -0.93 -14.47
N PRO A 55 17.97 0.20 -15.14
CA PRO A 55 18.91 0.23 -16.25
C PRO A 55 20.22 -0.49 -15.90
N CYS A 56 20.62 -1.42 -16.75
CA CYS A 56 21.85 -2.16 -16.53
C CYS A 56 23.04 -1.19 -16.66
N PRO A 57 24.06 -1.28 -15.80
CA PRO A 57 25.24 -0.41 -15.91
C PRO A 57 25.90 -0.44 -17.29
N CYS A 58 25.84 -1.58 -18.00
CA CYS A 58 26.39 -1.69 -19.35
C CYS A 58 25.60 -0.87 -20.39
N ALA A 59 24.30 -0.65 -20.19
CA ALA A 59 23.48 0.17 -21.07
C ALA A 59 23.91 1.64 -20.96
N THR A 60 24.12 2.11 -19.73
CA THR A 60 24.63 3.46 -19.44
C THR A 60 26.07 3.64 -19.94
N ALA A 61 26.91 2.60 -19.83
CA ALA A 61 28.31 2.65 -20.23
C ALA A 61 28.55 2.35 -21.73
N GLY A 62 27.52 2.04 -22.52
CA GLY A 62 27.69 1.64 -23.93
C GLY A 62 28.34 0.27 -24.13
N LEU A 63 28.40 -0.55 -23.09
CA LEU A 63 29.07 -1.87 -23.04
C LEU A 63 28.08 -3.03 -23.20
N ARG A 64 26.93 -2.81 -23.84
CA ARG A 64 25.91 -3.86 -24.02
C ARG A 64 26.46 -5.10 -24.75
N HIS A 65 27.38 -4.90 -25.69
CA HIS A 65 28.01 -5.96 -26.48
C HIS A 65 28.86 -6.94 -25.64
N SER A 66 29.32 -6.54 -24.46
CA SER A 66 30.10 -7.38 -23.53
C SER A 66 29.30 -7.84 -22.31
N CYS A 67 28.00 -7.52 -22.27
CA CYS A 67 27.13 -7.90 -21.16
C CYS A 67 26.54 -9.30 -21.37
N ALA A 68 27.11 -10.30 -20.69
CA ALA A 68 26.65 -11.69 -20.76
C ALA A 68 26.22 -12.23 -19.39
N PRO A 69 25.09 -11.76 -18.82
CA PRO A 69 24.63 -12.24 -17.53
C PRO A 69 23.92 -13.58 -17.60
N ALA A 70 24.22 -14.45 -16.63
CA ALA A 70 23.52 -15.73 -16.49
C ALA A 70 22.05 -15.58 -16.08
N HIS A 71 21.72 -14.61 -15.23
CA HIS A 71 20.37 -14.38 -14.70
C HIS A 71 20.05 -12.89 -14.50
N GLY A 72 18.76 -12.60 -14.30
CA GLY A 72 18.29 -11.28 -13.85
C GLY A 72 18.42 -10.16 -14.88
N ALA A 73 18.70 -10.49 -16.15
CA ALA A 73 18.55 -9.55 -17.26
C ALA A 73 17.10 -9.53 -17.74
N VAL A 74 16.63 -8.34 -18.13
CA VAL A 74 15.33 -8.15 -18.77
C VAL A 74 15.44 -6.94 -19.69
N ASP A 75 14.81 -7.00 -20.85
CA ASP A 75 14.66 -5.84 -21.72
C ASP A 75 13.24 -5.29 -21.54
N VAL A 76 13.13 -4.00 -21.22
CA VAL A 76 11.84 -3.29 -21.02
C VAL A 76 11.85 -2.06 -21.91
N ASP A 77 10.86 -1.95 -22.82
CA ASP A 77 10.73 -0.84 -23.78
C ASP A 77 12.03 -0.53 -24.54
N GLY A 78 12.76 -1.58 -24.93
CA GLY A 78 14.04 -1.48 -25.65
C GLY A 78 15.26 -1.17 -24.77
N VAL A 79 15.08 -0.93 -23.47
CA VAL A 79 16.16 -0.65 -22.51
C VAL A 79 16.61 -1.94 -21.83
N HIS A 80 17.93 -2.19 -21.85
CA HIS A 80 18.52 -3.34 -21.15
C HIS A 80 18.62 -3.09 -19.66
N CYS A 81 17.92 -3.90 -18.87
CA CYS A 81 17.70 -3.71 -17.44
C CYS A 81 18.13 -4.93 -16.61
N ARG A 82 18.27 -4.69 -15.31
CA ARG A 82 18.46 -5.66 -14.25
C ARG A 82 17.21 -5.76 -13.41
N ARG A 83 16.79 -7.00 -13.10
CA ARG A 83 15.71 -7.27 -12.15
C ARG A 83 16.24 -7.09 -10.73
N LEU A 84 15.97 -5.93 -10.12
CA LEU A 84 16.28 -5.68 -8.73
C LEU A 84 15.16 -6.23 -7.84
N PRO A 85 15.43 -7.18 -6.92
CA PRO A 85 14.39 -7.73 -6.07
C PRO A 85 13.86 -6.68 -5.10
N ILE A 86 12.54 -6.54 -5.08
CA ILE A 86 11.78 -5.74 -4.12
C ILE A 86 10.71 -6.63 -3.49
N PHE A 87 10.13 -6.18 -2.39
CA PHE A 87 9.04 -6.89 -1.74
C PHE A 87 7.81 -6.01 -1.72
N ILE A 88 6.66 -6.62 -1.90
CA ILE A 88 5.36 -5.95 -1.84
C ILE A 88 4.60 -6.58 -0.69
N LYS A 89 4.00 -5.74 0.15
CA LYS A 89 3.18 -6.11 1.29
C LYS A 89 1.76 -5.62 1.01
N ASP A 90 0.81 -6.53 0.85
CA ASP A 90 -0.61 -6.17 0.80
C ASP A 90 -1.09 -5.96 2.23
N VAL A 91 -1.18 -4.70 2.64
CA VAL A 91 -1.79 -4.36 3.92
C VAL A 91 -3.30 -4.42 3.71
N ALA A 92 -4.02 -4.95 4.69
CA ALA A 92 -5.48 -4.89 4.71
C ALA A 92 -5.97 -3.47 4.33
N GLY A 93 -7.18 -3.36 3.78
CA GLY A 93 -7.73 -2.03 3.45
C GLY A 93 -7.76 -1.12 4.68
N LEU A 94 -7.35 0.14 4.50
CA LEU A 94 -7.68 1.17 5.47
C LEU A 94 -9.21 1.27 5.51
N VAL A 95 -9.80 1.32 6.70
CA VAL A 95 -11.24 1.55 6.89
C VAL A 95 -11.39 2.87 7.64
N PRO A 96 -12.39 3.70 7.33
CA PRO A 96 -12.63 4.96 8.04
C PRO A 96 -12.66 4.77 9.56
N GLY A 97 -11.91 5.61 10.29
CA GLY A 97 -11.82 5.51 11.75
C GLY A 97 -10.89 4.42 12.28
N ALA A 98 -9.99 3.87 11.46
CA ALA A 98 -8.93 2.97 11.91
C ALA A 98 -8.07 3.58 13.04
N HIS A 99 -7.80 4.89 12.99
CA HIS A 99 -7.09 5.62 14.06
C HIS A 99 -7.80 5.59 15.41
N ALA A 100 -9.14 5.53 15.41
CA ALA A 100 -9.98 5.50 16.62
C ALA A 100 -10.18 4.08 17.17
N GLY A 101 -9.55 3.08 16.57
CA GLY A 101 -9.64 1.69 16.99
C GLY A 101 -10.81 0.92 16.37
N ARG A 102 -11.51 1.45 15.36
CA ARG A 102 -12.38 0.62 14.51
C ARG A 102 -11.49 -0.29 13.65
N GLY A 103 -11.59 -1.61 13.81
CA GLY A 103 -10.77 -2.60 13.08
C GLY A 103 -9.60 -3.16 13.90
N ARG A 104 -8.47 -3.54 13.24
CA ARG A 104 -7.32 -4.25 13.85
C ARG A 104 -6.40 -3.38 14.72
N GLY A 105 -6.77 -2.13 15.04
CA GLY A 105 -6.03 -1.24 15.94
C GLY A 105 -4.55 -1.07 15.55
N ASN A 106 -3.63 -1.18 16.52
CA ASN A 106 -2.18 -1.00 16.31
C ASN A 106 -1.53 -2.04 15.37
N ALA A 107 -2.12 -3.23 15.19
CA ALA A 107 -1.52 -4.28 14.37
C ALA A 107 -1.47 -3.88 12.89
N PHE A 108 -2.54 -3.24 12.41
CA PHE A 108 -2.61 -2.63 11.08
C PHE A 108 -1.49 -1.62 10.83
N LEU A 109 -1.18 -0.84 11.85
CA LEU A 109 -0.27 0.29 11.74
C LEU A 109 1.18 -0.14 11.86
N ASN A 110 1.45 -1.17 12.66
CA ASN A 110 2.72 -1.89 12.59
C ASN A 110 2.94 -2.42 11.18
N ASP A 111 1.87 -2.88 10.51
CA ASP A 111 2.00 -3.38 9.16
C ASP A 111 2.42 -2.30 8.15
N LEU A 112 1.93 -1.06 8.31
CA LEU A 112 2.38 0.10 7.53
C LEU A 112 3.80 0.52 7.90
N CYS A 113 4.15 0.49 9.18
CA CYS A 113 5.46 0.92 9.68
C CYS A 113 6.60 0.02 9.17
N ASP A 114 6.32 -1.26 8.94
CA ASP A 114 7.29 -2.21 8.37
C ASP A 114 7.61 -1.95 6.90
N ALA A 115 6.88 -1.05 6.22
CA ALA A 115 7.12 -0.68 4.83
C ALA A 115 8.06 0.52 4.71
N ASP A 116 8.98 0.47 3.74
CA ASP A 116 9.86 1.60 3.42
C ASP A 116 9.12 2.70 2.66
N VAL A 117 8.14 2.30 1.83
CA VAL A 117 7.32 3.19 1.00
C VAL A 117 5.89 2.69 0.98
N LEU A 118 4.92 3.60 1.08
CA LEU A 118 3.51 3.28 0.88
C LEU A 118 3.11 3.59 -0.57
N VAL A 119 2.44 2.64 -1.22
CA VAL A 119 1.85 2.79 -2.55
C VAL A 119 0.34 2.80 -2.40
N HIS A 120 -0.28 3.96 -2.66
CA HIS A 120 -1.72 4.09 -2.60
C HIS A 120 -2.36 3.59 -3.90
N VAL A 121 -3.09 2.49 -3.81
CA VAL A 121 -3.92 1.97 -4.90
C VAL A 121 -5.30 2.62 -4.83
N VAL A 122 -5.67 3.32 -5.90
CA VAL A 122 -6.90 4.10 -5.99
C VAL A 122 -7.78 3.51 -7.08
N ASP A 123 -9.08 3.36 -6.78
CA ASP A 123 -10.07 3.01 -7.79
C ASP A 123 -10.39 4.24 -8.65
N SER A 124 -9.88 4.27 -9.88
CA SER A 124 -10.12 5.36 -10.81
C SER A 124 -11.53 5.35 -11.43
N SER A 125 -12.31 4.29 -11.24
CA SER A 125 -13.65 4.19 -11.81
C SER A 125 -14.69 5.02 -11.06
N GLY A 126 -14.41 5.36 -9.79
CA GLY A 126 -15.32 6.12 -8.93
C GLY A 126 -16.64 5.40 -8.64
N ARG A 127 -16.68 4.07 -8.79
CA ARG A 127 -17.87 3.25 -8.56
C ARG A 127 -17.98 2.74 -7.14
N SER A 128 -16.85 2.57 -6.45
CA SER A 128 -16.84 2.14 -5.06
C SER A 128 -16.89 3.33 -4.10
N ASP A 129 -17.71 3.24 -3.06
CA ASP A 129 -17.72 4.19 -1.95
C ASP A 129 -16.47 4.09 -1.06
N ARG A 130 -16.43 4.83 0.05
CA ARG A 130 -15.30 4.86 1.00
C ARG A 130 -15.10 3.54 1.76
N GLU A 131 -16.13 2.70 1.88
CA GLU A 131 -16.03 1.37 2.47
C GLU A 131 -15.60 0.32 1.45
N GLY A 132 -15.52 0.69 0.16
CA GLY A 132 -15.15 -0.20 -0.93
C GLY A 132 -16.33 -1.03 -1.44
N VAL A 133 -17.56 -0.57 -1.18
CA VAL A 133 -18.78 -1.19 -1.71
C VAL A 133 -19.03 -0.62 -3.10
N ASP A 134 -19.13 -1.52 -4.09
CA ASP A 134 -19.50 -1.14 -5.46
C ASP A 134 -20.96 -0.68 -5.47
N GLN A 135 -21.21 0.50 -6.05
CA GLN A 135 -22.54 1.09 -6.16
C GLN A 135 -23.20 0.78 -7.52
N SER A 136 -22.59 -0.06 -8.36
CA SER A 136 -23.24 -0.59 -9.56
C SER A 136 -24.39 -1.53 -9.18
N GLY A 137 -25.60 -1.29 -9.70
CA GLY A 137 -26.78 -2.13 -9.48
C GLY A 137 -27.83 -1.55 -8.54
N GLY A 138 -27.97 -0.22 -8.50
CA GLY A 138 -29.20 0.38 -7.97
C GLY A 138 -30.39 -0.06 -8.80
N LYS A 139 -31.45 -0.58 -8.15
CA LYS A 139 -32.73 -0.76 -8.83
C LYS A 139 -33.33 0.63 -9.08
N ASP A 140 -33.85 0.87 -10.28
CA ASP A 140 -34.68 2.05 -10.50
C ASP A 140 -35.96 1.97 -9.64
N ASP A 141 -36.71 3.08 -9.56
CA ASP A 141 -37.99 3.15 -8.81
C ASP A 141 -39.03 2.11 -9.28
N GLU A 142 -38.78 1.46 -10.42
CA GLU A 142 -39.62 0.43 -11.05
C GLU A 142 -39.09 -1.01 -10.86
N GLY A 143 -37.90 -1.18 -10.24
CA GLY A 143 -37.34 -2.47 -9.88
C GLY A 143 -36.51 -3.18 -10.95
N HIS A 144 -36.14 -2.50 -12.05
CA HIS A 144 -35.23 -2.99 -13.07
C HIS A 144 -33.76 -2.83 -12.65
N ASP A 145 -32.93 -3.76 -13.13
CA ASP A 145 -31.48 -3.67 -12.98
C ASP A 145 -30.98 -2.53 -13.88
N ASP A 146 -30.59 -1.40 -13.28
CA ASP A 146 -29.93 -0.31 -13.99
C ASP A 146 -28.45 -0.67 -14.20
N ASP A 147 -28.14 -1.24 -15.36
CA ASP A 147 -26.78 -1.55 -15.83
C ASP A 147 -25.99 -0.28 -16.25
N GLY A 148 -26.54 0.92 -15.99
CA GLY A 148 -25.87 2.18 -16.22
C GLY A 148 -24.66 2.39 -15.28
N PRO A 149 -23.60 3.09 -15.71
CA PRO A 149 -22.52 3.48 -14.81
C PRO A 149 -23.05 4.49 -13.80
N VAL A 150 -23.54 4.00 -12.66
CA VAL A 150 -23.83 4.84 -11.50
C VAL A 150 -22.49 5.21 -10.86
N ALA A 151 -21.81 6.22 -11.42
CA ALA A 151 -20.75 6.88 -10.68
C ALA A 151 -21.35 7.35 -9.37
N VAL A 152 -20.71 7.06 -8.23
CA VAL A 152 -21.19 7.53 -6.93
C VAL A 152 -21.21 9.06 -7.02
N THR A 153 -22.41 9.63 -7.06
CA THR A 153 -22.55 11.07 -7.30
C THR A 153 -22.11 11.82 -6.04
N GLY A 154 -21.03 12.60 -6.15
CA GLY A 154 -20.51 13.42 -5.06
C GLY A 154 -19.14 12.97 -4.50
N ALA A 155 -18.79 13.46 -3.31
CA ALA A 155 -17.47 13.33 -2.70
C ALA A 155 -17.10 11.91 -2.22
N GLU A 156 -17.97 10.91 -2.43
CA GLU A 156 -17.77 9.53 -1.96
C GLU A 156 -17.20 8.58 -3.02
N GLY A 157 -17.33 8.92 -4.30
CA GLY A 157 -16.68 8.21 -5.42
C GLY A 157 -15.47 8.95 -6.00
N ASP A 158 -15.10 10.12 -5.46
CA ASP A 158 -13.99 10.92 -5.98
C ASP A 158 -12.63 10.31 -5.57
N PRO A 159 -11.81 9.86 -6.54
CA PRO A 159 -10.46 9.34 -6.27
C PRO A 159 -9.57 10.33 -5.52
N ALA A 160 -9.75 11.64 -5.72
CA ALA A 160 -8.97 12.66 -5.02
C ALA A 160 -9.36 12.73 -3.53
N GLY A 161 -10.64 12.55 -3.23
CA GLY A 161 -11.16 12.42 -1.87
C GLY A 161 -10.55 11.22 -1.13
N ASP A 162 -10.39 10.08 -1.82
CA ASP A 162 -9.76 8.89 -1.26
C ASP A 162 -8.30 9.14 -0.88
N VAL A 163 -7.54 9.83 -1.75
CA VAL A 163 -6.14 10.20 -1.49
C VAL A 163 -6.01 11.12 -0.28
N GLN A 164 -6.87 12.13 -0.19
CA GLN A 164 -6.88 13.05 0.94
C GLN A 164 -7.22 12.31 2.24
N TRP A 165 -8.22 11.44 2.22
CA TRP A 165 -8.66 10.69 3.38
C TRP A 165 -7.56 9.77 3.94
N VAL A 166 -6.89 8.97 3.10
CA VAL A 166 -5.78 8.10 3.55
C VAL A 166 -4.68 8.92 4.23
N ARG A 167 -4.36 10.10 3.66
CA ARG A 167 -3.35 10.99 4.23
C ARG A 167 -3.77 11.55 5.59
N GLU A 168 -5.01 12.00 5.71
CA GLU A 168 -5.56 12.51 6.96
C GLU A 168 -5.57 11.44 8.06
N GLU A 169 -5.96 10.22 7.73
CA GLU A 169 -5.94 9.09 8.67
C GLU A 169 -4.54 8.79 9.21
N ILE A 170 -3.53 8.73 8.32
CA ILE A 170 -2.14 8.52 8.73
C ILE A 170 -1.66 9.66 9.63
N HIS A 171 -1.96 10.91 9.28
CA HIS A 171 -1.57 12.08 10.09
C HIS A 171 -2.24 12.09 11.47
N ILE A 172 -3.56 11.90 11.53
CA ILE A 172 -4.33 11.87 12.78
C ILE A 172 -3.81 10.76 13.68
N TRP A 173 -3.43 9.62 13.10
CA TRP A 173 -2.85 8.54 13.85
C TRP A 173 -1.47 8.87 14.44
N ILE A 174 -0.52 9.34 13.63
CA ILE A 174 0.82 9.74 14.12
C ILE A 174 0.66 10.78 15.23
N PHE A 175 -0.19 11.78 15.00
CA PHE A 175 -0.52 12.81 15.97
C PHE A 175 -1.07 12.20 17.27
N SER A 176 -2.02 11.28 17.19
CA SER A 176 -2.61 10.62 18.36
C SER A 176 -1.58 9.81 19.15
N ASN A 177 -0.67 9.11 18.48
CA ASN A 177 0.41 8.36 19.12
C ASN A 177 1.37 9.31 19.88
N VAL A 178 1.79 10.41 19.23
CA VAL A 178 2.59 11.49 19.84
C VAL A 178 1.86 12.11 21.02
N ARG A 179 0.59 12.47 20.84
CA ARG A 179 -0.23 13.16 21.85
C ARG A 179 -0.39 12.31 23.10
N ARG A 180 -0.61 11.00 22.96
CA ARG A 180 -0.72 10.05 24.08
C ARG A 180 0.55 10.01 24.93
N LYS A 181 1.73 10.12 24.31
CA LYS A 181 3.03 10.11 25.01
C LYS A 181 3.59 11.51 25.27
N TRP A 182 2.85 12.56 24.96
CA TRP A 182 3.34 13.95 25.01
C TRP A 182 3.84 14.38 26.39
N ARG A 183 3.19 13.92 27.47
CA ARG A 183 3.65 14.22 28.85
C ARG A 183 5.06 13.67 29.12
N ALA A 184 5.40 12.51 28.53
CA ALA A 184 6.72 11.91 28.64
C ALA A 184 7.75 12.64 27.77
N VAL A 185 7.36 13.03 26.55
CA VAL A 185 8.21 13.84 25.66
C VAL A 185 8.53 15.20 26.29
N ARG A 186 7.55 15.87 26.89
CA ARG A 186 7.78 17.16 27.58
C ARG A 186 8.78 17.07 28.74
N LYS A 187 8.89 15.91 29.38
CA LYS A 187 9.87 15.67 30.45
C LYS A 187 11.25 15.31 29.92
N LYS A 188 11.32 14.70 28.74
CA LYS A 188 12.53 14.18 28.08
C LYS A 188 12.35 14.30 26.56
N PRO A 189 12.71 15.45 25.95
CA PRO A 189 12.47 15.73 24.54
C PRO A 189 13.05 14.67 23.59
N GLU A 190 14.17 14.05 23.97
CA GLU A 190 14.84 12.97 23.24
C GLU A 190 13.91 11.77 22.95
N ARG A 191 12.88 11.56 23.77
CA ARG A 191 11.87 10.51 23.55
C ARG A 191 11.07 10.71 22.28
N LEU A 192 11.00 11.92 21.74
CA LEU A 192 10.35 12.17 20.47
C LEU A 192 11.05 11.39 19.36
N HIS A 193 12.38 11.38 19.31
CA HIS A 193 13.12 10.60 18.34
C HIS A 193 12.82 9.11 18.44
N ASP A 194 12.79 8.57 19.67
CA ASP A 194 12.49 7.15 19.91
C ASP A 194 11.08 6.77 19.44
N MET A 195 10.16 7.73 19.37
CA MET A 195 8.81 7.49 18.84
C MET A 195 8.79 7.39 17.32
N PHE A 196 9.71 8.06 16.63
CA PHE A 196 9.76 8.12 15.17
C PHE A 196 10.71 7.09 14.54
N THR A 197 11.51 6.39 15.35
CA THR A 197 12.35 5.26 14.87
C THR A 197 11.51 4.15 14.24
N GLY A 198 10.32 3.89 14.78
CA GLY A 198 9.38 2.91 14.23
C GLY A 198 8.80 3.29 12.87
N TYR A 199 8.96 4.55 12.44
CA TYR A 199 8.57 5.03 11.10
C TYR A 199 9.76 5.12 10.14
N HIS A 200 10.89 4.52 10.49
CA HIS A 200 12.15 4.64 9.74
C HIS A 200 12.63 6.10 9.56
N CYS A 201 12.14 7.05 10.36
CA CYS A 201 12.58 8.45 10.29
C CYS A 201 13.95 8.62 10.95
N VAL A 202 14.84 9.32 10.25
CA VAL A 202 16.13 9.74 10.80
C VAL A 202 15.95 10.96 11.71
N ARG A 203 16.85 11.13 12.69
CA ARG A 203 16.79 12.25 13.64
C ARG A 203 16.71 13.62 12.94
N ALA A 204 17.53 13.81 11.91
CA ALA A 204 17.54 15.03 11.12
C ALA A 204 16.17 15.38 10.51
N THR A 205 15.36 14.38 10.12
CA THR A 205 14.00 14.60 9.61
C THR A 205 13.05 15.02 10.73
N VAL A 206 13.19 14.44 11.92
CA VAL A 206 12.38 14.79 13.09
C VAL A 206 12.71 16.20 13.59
N ASP A 207 13.98 16.59 13.56
CA ASP A 207 14.45 17.92 13.99
C ASP A 207 14.04 19.05 13.04
N ALA A 208 13.83 18.73 11.76
CA ALA A 208 13.46 19.70 10.73
C ALA A 208 11.94 19.98 10.65
N ALA A 209 11.12 19.18 11.33
CA ALA A 209 9.65 19.25 11.30
C ALA A 209 9.08 20.09 12.46
#